data_AF-A0A3R6JT34-F1
#
_entry.id   AF-A0A3R6JT34-F1
#
_cell.length_a   1.000
_cell.length_b   1.000
_cell.length_c   1.000
_cell.angle_alpha   90.00
_cell.angle_beta   90.00
_cell.angle_gamma   90.00
#
_symmetry.space_group_name_H-M   'P 1'
#
loop_
_entity.id
_entity.type
_entity.pdbx_description
1 polymer ?
#
loop_
_entity_poly.entity_id
_entity_poly.type
_entity_poly.pdbx_seq_one_letter_code
_entity_poly.pdbx_strand_id
1 'polypeptide(L)'
;TPEHNTYLIIRLNFAEVAAGLDDYKDGLDNHCRLVFNFFCDIYAHILPTGTKEGLQQEPDAVSKLRFLCQKCQEVGKKIYLFIDEYDNFTNMILAHEEHLVRYRNQTHGEGYLRQFFNTIKGAAGNTLGRVFVTGVSPVTMDDLTSGFNIGTNYSLSPKFNEMAAFTEEKVRKMLDYYSSVLPFNHTTDELIKVMKPWYDNYCFAEKRYGKTTMYNSVMVLNFISNYIDNEYDIPDSMVETNIRID
;
A
#
# COMPACT_ATOMS: atom_id res chain seq x y z
N THR A 1 -13.03 -0.19 20.05
CA THR A 1 -13.54 1.19 19.81
C THR A 1 -15.03 1.11 19.52
N PRO A 2 -15.79 2.23 19.56
CA PRO A 2 -17.23 2.23 19.22
C PRO A 2 -17.57 1.67 17.83
N GLU A 3 -16.61 1.68 16.90
CA GLU A 3 -16.75 1.14 15.54
C GLU A 3 -16.21 -0.30 15.37
N HIS A 4 -15.96 -1.02 16.48
CA HIS A 4 -15.46 -2.38 16.40
C HIS A 4 -16.48 -3.31 15.72
N ASN A 5 -16.05 -4.07 14.71
CA ASN A 5 -16.89 -4.98 13.91
C ASN A 5 -18.10 -4.34 13.20
N THR A 6 -18.05 -3.04 12.91
CA THR A 6 -19.15 -2.35 12.22
C THR A 6 -19.01 -2.34 10.69
N TYR A 7 -17.83 -2.64 10.16
CA TYR A 7 -17.52 -2.53 8.74
C TYR A 7 -17.40 -3.88 8.05
N LEU A 8 -17.84 -3.95 6.80
CA LEU A 8 -17.49 -5.02 5.87
C LEU A 8 -16.21 -4.62 5.12
N ILE A 9 -15.26 -5.53 4.98
CA ILE A 9 -13.93 -5.20 4.47
C ILE A 9 -13.80 -5.59 3.01
N ILE A 10 -13.35 -4.65 2.18
CA ILE A 10 -12.87 -4.91 0.81
C ILE A 10 -11.38 -4.55 0.77
N ARG A 11 -10.55 -5.47 0.29
CA ARG A 11 -9.12 -5.23 0.07
C ARG A 11 -8.79 -5.44 -1.41
N LEU A 12 -8.35 -4.38 -2.06
CA LEU A 12 -7.84 -4.40 -3.43
C LEU A 12 -6.31 -4.24 -3.37
N ASN A 13 -5.60 -5.05 -4.15
CA ASN A 13 -4.15 -4.92 -4.34
C ASN A 13 -3.87 -4.69 -5.82
N PHE A 14 -3.48 -3.47 -6.22
CA PHE A 14 -3.32 -3.12 -7.62
C PHE A 14 -2.03 -3.64 -8.24
N ALA A 15 -1.09 -4.20 -7.45
CA ALA A 15 0.04 -4.97 -7.99
C ALA A 15 -0.40 -6.28 -8.66
N GLU A 16 -1.58 -6.82 -8.32
CA GLU A 16 -2.13 -8.04 -8.92
C GLU A 16 -2.88 -7.78 -10.23
N VAL A 17 -3.06 -6.52 -10.61
CA VAL A 17 -3.71 -6.15 -11.87
C VAL A 17 -2.72 -6.35 -13.00
N ALA A 18 -3.01 -7.34 -13.87
CA ALA A 18 -2.28 -7.52 -15.11
C ALA A 18 -2.36 -6.22 -15.93
N ALA A 19 -1.21 -5.66 -16.28
CA ALA A 19 -1.11 -4.29 -16.74
C ALA A 19 -0.31 -4.18 -18.05
N GLY A 20 -0.80 -4.84 -19.10
CA GLY A 20 -0.57 -4.29 -20.44
C GLY A 20 -1.30 -2.95 -20.56
N LEU A 21 -0.71 -1.95 -21.23
CA LEU A 21 -1.36 -0.64 -21.45
C LEU A 21 -2.76 -0.78 -22.05
N ASP A 22 -2.94 -1.75 -22.95
CA ASP A 22 -4.20 -2.02 -23.65
C ASP A 22 -5.16 -2.93 -22.84
N ASP A 23 -4.70 -3.51 -21.73
CA ASP A 23 -5.40 -4.57 -20.97
C ASP A 23 -5.70 -4.14 -19.51
N TYR A 24 -5.32 -2.93 -19.10
CA TYR A 24 -5.50 -2.50 -17.70
C TYR A 24 -6.96 -2.48 -17.25
N LYS A 25 -7.88 -2.08 -18.14
CA LYS A 25 -9.32 -2.11 -17.83
C LYS A 25 -9.76 -3.52 -17.48
N ASP A 26 -9.42 -4.48 -18.33
CA ASP A 26 -9.82 -5.87 -18.19
C ASP A 26 -9.10 -6.52 -17.00
N GLY A 27 -7.84 -6.17 -16.76
CA GLY A 27 -7.09 -6.54 -15.56
C GLY A 27 -7.76 -6.05 -14.27
N LEU A 28 -8.15 -4.76 -14.21
CA LEU A 28 -8.84 -4.17 -13.07
C LEU A 28 -10.23 -4.80 -12.88
N ASP A 29 -10.98 -4.99 -13.96
CA ASP A 29 -12.30 -5.61 -13.96
C ASP A 29 -12.24 -7.06 -13.48
N ASN A 30 -11.25 -7.83 -13.93
CA ASN A 30 -11.03 -9.19 -13.47
C ASN A 30 -10.63 -9.25 -11.99
N HIS A 31 -9.70 -8.40 -11.56
CA HIS A 31 -9.28 -8.34 -10.15
C HIS A 31 -10.44 -7.99 -9.23
N CYS A 32 -11.15 -6.91 -9.54
CA CYS A 32 -12.32 -6.49 -8.77
C CYS A 32 -13.42 -7.56 -8.78
N ARG A 33 -13.65 -8.23 -9.92
CA ARG A 33 -14.60 -9.35 -10.00
C ARG A 33 -14.25 -10.45 -9.00
N LEU A 34 -13.00 -10.87 -8.92
CA LEU A 34 -12.56 -11.91 -7.98
C LEU A 34 -12.76 -11.47 -6.53
N VAL A 35 -12.24 -10.30 -6.17
CA VAL A 35 -12.34 -9.75 -4.81
C VAL A 35 -13.80 -9.53 -4.39
N PHE A 36 -14.63 -8.97 -5.27
CA PHE A 36 -16.03 -8.68 -4.96
C PHE A 36 -16.90 -9.93 -4.86
N ASN A 37 -16.63 -10.97 -5.66
CA ASN A 37 -17.29 -12.26 -5.48
C ASN A 37 -16.95 -12.87 -4.12
N PHE A 38 -15.67 -12.84 -3.74
CA PHE A 38 -15.21 -13.33 -2.44
C PHE A 38 -15.79 -12.53 -1.27
N PHE A 39 -15.93 -11.21 -1.42
CA PHE A 39 -16.65 -10.35 -0.47
C PHE A 39 -18.09 -10.83 -0.26
N CYS A 40 -18.81 -11.12 -1.35
CA CYS A 40 -20.17 -11.67 -1.24
C CYS A 40 -20.21 -13.01 -0.52
N ASP A 41 -19.21 -13.87 -0.73
CA ASP A 41 -19.12 -15.17 -0.06
C ASP A 41 -18.89 -15.03 1.45
N ILE A 42 -17.94 -14.19 1.87
CA ILE A 42 -17.66 -13.95 3.29
C ILE A 42 -18.89 -13.37 4.01
N TYR A 43 -19.54 -12.39 3.38
CA TYR A 43 -20.62 -11.62 4.00
C TYR A 43 -22.01 -12.08 3.57
N ALA A 44 -22.17 -13.28 3.00
CA ALA A 44 -23.44 -13.81 2.55
C ALA A 44 -24.52 -13.83 3.64
N HIS A 45 -24.12 -14.03 4.89
CA HIS A 45 -25.00 -14.03 6.07
C HIS A 45 -25.48 -12.63 6.50
N ILE A 46 -24.87 -11.57 5.96
CA ILE A 46 -25.18 -10.16 6.26
C ILE A 46 -25.89 -9.52 5.06
N LEU A 47 -25.46 -9.85 3.84
CA LEU A 47 -25.94 -9.26 2.60
C LEU A 47 -27.33 -9.80 2.23
N PRO A 48 -28.13 -9.03 1.47
CA PRO A 48 -29.41 -9.52 0.95
C PRO A 48 -29.24 -10.79 0.11
N THR A 49 -30.22 -11.70 0.17
CA THR A 49 -30.24 -12.91 -0.66
C THR A 49 -30.18 -12.55 -2.15
N GLY A 50 -29.38 -13.28 -2.93
CA GLY A 50 -29.21 -13.01 -4.37
C GLY A 50 -28.14 -11.96 -4.69
N THR A 51 -27.43 -11.41 -3.69
CA THR A 51 -26.43 -10.35 -3.90
C THR A 51 -25.28 -10.81 -4.79
N LYS A 52 -24.82 -12.07 -4.67
CA LYS A 52 -23.72 -12.58 -5.49
C LYS A 52 -24.12 -12.73 -6.95
N GLU A 53 -25.30 -13.28 -7.20
CA GLU A 53 -25.87 -13.48 -8.53
C GLU A 53 -26.10 -12.13 -9.21
N GLY A 54 -26.63 -11.14 -8.49
CA GLY A 54 -26.79 -9.79 -8.99
C GLY A 54 -25.46 -9.13 -9.32
N LEU A 55 -24.46 -9.24 -8.44
CA LEU A 55 -23.11 -8.73 -8.68
C LEU A 55 -22.49 -9.31 -9.95
N GLN A 56 -22.75 -10.59 -10.26
CA GLN A 56 -22.19 -11.25 -11.45
C GLN A 56 -22.75 -10.69 -12.75
N GLN A 57 -23.95 -10.10 -12.74
CA GLN A 57 -24.57 -9.48 -13.92
C GLN A 57 -24.02 -8.07 -14.22
N GLU A 58 -23.40 -7.41 -13.25
CA GLU A 58 -22.83 -6.08 -13.46
C GLU A 58 -21.62 -6.14 -14.42
N PRO A 59 -21.50 -5.20 -15.38
CA PRO A 59 -20.58 -5.34 -16.50
C PRO A 59 -19.11 -5.13 -16.12
N ASP A 60 -18.81 -4.28 -15.13
CA ASP A 60 -17.46 -3.81 -14.88
C ASP A 60 -17.21 -3.49 -13.38
N ALA A 61 -15.95 -3.25 -12.99
CA ALA A 61 -15.56 -2.97 -11.61
C ALA A 61 -16.30 -1.77 -11.01
N VAL A 62 -16.52 -0.73 -11.81
CA VAL A 62 -17.26 0.48 -11.40
C VAL A 62 -18.69 0.13 -11.00
N SER A 63 -19.40 -0.59 -11.87
CA SER A 63 -20.80 -0.97 -11.68
C SER A 63 -20.94 -1.96 -10.52
N LYS A 64 -20.03 -2.93 -10.44
CA LYS A 64 -19.95 -3.88 -9.31
C LYS A 64 -19.74 -3.18 -7.97
N LEU A 65 -18.84 -2.19 -7.88
CA LEU A 65 -18.61 -1.45 -6.64
C LEU A 65 -19.86 -0.66 -6.22
N ARG A 66 -20.55 0.00 -7.17
CA ARG A 66 -21.82 0.70 -6.89
C ARG A 66 -22.88 -0.26 -6.40
N PHE A 67 -23.02 -1.41 -7.04
CA PHE A 67 -23.96 -2.45 -6.66
C PHE A 67 -23.70 -2.94 -5.22
N LEU A 68 -22.44 -3.26 -4.87
CA LEU A 68 -22.09 -3.64 -3.51
C LEU A 68 -22.39 -2.53 -2.50
N CYS A 69 -22.13 -1.28 -2.85
CA CYS A 69 -22.47 -0.16 -1.99
C CYS A 69 -23.98 -0.10 -1.71
N GLN A 70 -24.80 -0.22 -2.76
CA GLN A 70 -26.25 -0.25 -2.60
C GLN A 70 -26.69 -1.40 -1.67
N LYS A 71 -26.16 -2.62 -1.89
CA LYS A 71 -26.52 -3.79 -1.08
C LYS A 71 -26.08 -3.69 0.37
N CYS A 72 -24.94 -3.07 0.65
CA CYS A 72 -24.52 -2.80 2.03
C CYS A 72 -25.42 -1.75 2.71
N GLN A 73 -25.85 -0.73 1.96
CA GLN A 73 -26.75 0.30 2.47
C GLN A 73 -28.13 -0.26 2.84
N GLU A 74 -28.67 -1.21 2.05
CA GLU A 74 -29.95 -1.90 2.33
C GLU A 74 -29.94 -2.59 3.71
N VAL A 75 -28.77 -3.06 4.17
CA VAL A 75 -28.61 -3.75 5.46
C VAL A 75 -27.98 -2.88 6.54
N GLY A 76 -27.87 -1.56 6.29
CA GLY A 76 -27.32 -0.59 7.24
C GLY A 76 -25.83 -0.80 7.55
N LYS A 77 -25.09 -1.49 6.67
CA LYS A 77 -23.66 -1.73 6.83
C LYS A 77 -22.83 -0.78 5.97
N LYS A 78 -21.65 -0.44 6.48
CA LYS A 78 -20.66 0.36 5.77
C LYS A 78 -19.49 -0.52 5.38
N ILE A 79 -18.82 -0.15 4.30
CA ILE A 79 -17.62 -0.80 3.80
C ILE A 79 -16.39 -0.03 4.28
N TYR A 80 -15.36 -0.75 4.69
CA TYR A 80 -13.99 -0.24 4.77
C TYR A 80 -13.22 -0.76 3.55
N LEU A 81 -12.89 0.15 2.64
CA LEU A 81 -12.12 -0.14 1.44
C LEU A 81 -10.63 0.11 1.67
N PHE A 82 -9.82 -0.91 1.41
CA PHE A 82 -8.36 -0.84 1.33
C PHE A 82 -7.93 -0.96 -0.12
N ILE A 83 -7.04 -0.08 -0.58
CA ILE A 83 -6.40 -0.16 -1.90
C ILE A 83 -4.89 -0.08 -1.69
N ASP A 84 -4.20 -1.16 -1.98
CA ASP A 84 -2.75 -1.23 -1.97
C ASP A 84 -2.19 -1.01 -3.38
N GLU A 85 -0.98 -0.47 -3.47
CA GLU A 85 -0.26 -0.20 -4.72
C GLU A 85 -1.08 0.64 -5.73
N TYR A 86 -1.81 1.65 -5.24
CA TYR A 86 -2.76 2.43 -6.06
C TYR A 86 -2.13 3.12 -7.27
N ASP A 87 -0.83 3.42 -7.17
CA ASP A 87 0.01 4.08 -8.16
C ASP A 87 0.69 3.10 -9.13
N ASN A 88 0.55 1.78 -8.93
CA ASN A 88 1.18 0.75 -9.77
C ASN A 88 0.98 1.00 -11.26
N PHE A 89 -0.26 1.33 -11.66
CA PHE A 89 -0.57 1.61 -13.06
C PHE A 89 0.21 2.82 -13.60
N THR A 90 0.26 3.91 -12.85
CA THR A 90 1.00 5.10 -13.29
C THR A 90 2.50 4.84 -13.29
N ASN A 91 3.03 4.10 -12.32
CA ASN A 91 4.44 3.71 -12.29
C ASN A 91 4.82 2.94 -13.57
N MET A 92 3.96 2.03 -14.04
CA MET A 92 4.17 1.30 -15.30
C MET A 92 4.16 2.22 -16.54
N ILE A 93 3.29 3.23 -16.56
CA ILE A 93 3.26 4.24 -17.63
C ILE A 93 4.52 5.10 -17.60
N LEU A 94 4.92 5.59 -16.42
CA LEU A 94 6.07 6.47 -16.24
C LEU A 94 7.40 5.76 -16.55
N ALA A 95 7.47 4.44 -16.33
CA ALA A 95 8.67 3.65 -16.55
C ALA A 95 9.07 3.50 -18.04
N HIS A 96 8.22 3.90 -18.99
CA HIS A 96 8.51 3.72 -20.42
C HIS A 96 8.17 4.99 -21.23
N GLU A 97 9.15 5.63 -21.87
CA GLU A 97 8.94 6.87 -22.63
C GLU A 97 7.93 6.72 -23.79
N GLU A 98 7.89 5.56 -24.44
CA GLU A 98 6.89 5.25 -25.47
C GLU A 98 5.46 5.22 -24.91
N HIS A 99 5.32 4.90 -23.61
CA HIS A 99 4.05 4.80 -22.92
C HIS A 99 3.52 6.17 -22.50
N LEU A 100 4.38 7.18 -22.32
CA LEU A 100 3.97 8.57 -22.04
C LEU A 100 3.26 9.21 -23.24
N VAL A 101 3.83 9.04 -24.44
CA VAL A 101 3.26 9.56 -25.69
C VAL A 101 1.96 8.81 -26.04
N ARG A 102 1.95 7.48 -25.85
CA ARG A 102 0.75 6.66 -26.06
C ARG A 102 -0.35 6.93 -25.04
N TYR A 103 -0.01 7.12 -23.76
CA TYR A 103 -0.96 7.55 -22.73
C TYR A 103 -1.63 8.85 -23.15
N ARG A 104 -0.85 9.90 -23.45
CA ARG A 104 -1.40 11.19 -23.92
C ARG A 104 -2.29 11.07 -25.17
N ASN A 105 -1.98 10.14 -26.08
CA ASN A 105 -2.72 9.93 -27.33
C ASN A 105 -3.95 9.02 -27.20
N GLN A 106 -3.91 7.97 -26.37
CA GLN A 106 -5.03 7.06 -26.11
C GLN A 106 -6.01 7.65 -25.07
N THR A 107 -5.55 8.50 -24.16
CA THR A 107 -6.37 9.12 -23.12
C THR A 107 -6.77 10.55 -23.47
N HIS A 108 -7.51 10.76 -24.57
CA HIS A 108 -8.17 12.05 -24.87
C HIS A 108 -9.24 12.46 -23.81
N GLY A 109 -8.84 12.59 -22.54
CA GLY A 109 -9.65 12.91 -21.38
C GLY A 109 -10.16 11.66 -20.65
N GLU A 110 -9.91 11.57 -19.34
CA GLU A 110 -10.83 10.87 -18.40
C GLU A 110 -10.86 9.32 -18.40
N GLY A 111 -9.69 8.66 -18.29
CA GLY A 111 -9.56 7.19 -18.28
C GLY A 111 -10.35 6.43 -17.19
N TYR A 112 -10.65 5.16 -17.46
CA TYR A 112 -11.46 4.24 -16.62
C TYR A 112 -11.07 4.23 -15.12
N LEU A 113 -9.77 4.35 -14.82
CA LEU A 113 -9.27 4.45 -13.45
C LEU A 113 -9.82 5.68 -12.70
N ARG A 114 -9.94 6.83 -13.39
CA ARG A 114 -10.55 8.04 -12.82
C ARG A 114 -12.03 7.83 -12.54
N GLN A 115 -12.74 7.10 -13.40
CA GLN A 115 -14.15 6.74 -13.16
C GLN A 115 -14.29 5.84 -11.92
N PHE A 116 -13.36 4.90 -11.72
CA PHE A 116 -13.31 4.06 -10.52
C PHE A 116 -13.09 4.90 -9.25
N PHE A 117 -12.08 5.76 -9.21
CA PHE A 117 -11.84 6.64 -8.07
C PHE A 117 -12.97 7.67 -7.83
N ASN A 118 -13.59 8.20 -8.89
CA ASN A 118 -14.78 9.05 -8.78
C ASN A 118 -15.95 8.31 -8.11
N THR A 119 -16.11 7.02 -8.42
CA THR A 119 -17.12 6.17 -7.79
C THR A 119 -16.85 5.98 -6.31
N ILE A 120 -15.58 5.74 -5.94
CA ILE A 120 -15.16 5.67 -4.53
C ILE A 120 -15.44 7.01 -3.83
N LYS A 121 -15.06 8.13 -4.45
CA LYS A 121 -15.29 9.47 -3.91
C LYS A 121 -16.78 9.75 -3.68
N GLY A 122 -17.64 9.37 -4.61
CA GLY A 122 -19.09 9.54 -4.49
C GLY A 122 -19.72 8.71 -3.36
N ALA A 123 -19.12 7.57 -3.02
CA ALA A 123 -19.60 6.70 -1.95
C ALA A 123 -18.92 6.95 -0.58
N ALA A 124 -17.78 7.65 -0.57
CA ALA A 124 -16.99 7.95 0.62
C ALA A 124 -17.77 8.81 1.62
N GLY A 125 -17.63 8.48 2.91
CA GLY A 125 -18.34 9.15 4.00
C GLY A 125 -19.79 8.67 4.21
N ASN A 126 -20.38 7.98 3.22
CA ASN A 126 -21.66 7.31 3.35
C ASN A 126 -21.47 5.79 3.47
N THR A 127 -21.62 5.06 2.36
CA THR A 127 -21.53 3.60 2.35
C THR A 127 -20.08 3.13 2.41
N LEU A 128 -19.16 3.80 1.73
CA LEU A 128 -17.72 3.64 2.00
C LEU A 128 -17.39 4.47 3.24
N GLY A 129 -17.56 3.87 4.40
CA GLY A 129 -17.38 4.56 5.67
C GLY A 129 -15.93 4.94 5.93
N ARG A 130 -14.97 4.16 5.41
CA ARG A 130 -13.54 4.45 5.44
C ARG A 130 -12.88 3.97 4.14
N VAL A 131 -11.93 4.75 3.65
CA VAL A 131 -11.06 4.38 2.52
C VAL A 131 -9.62 4.58 2.98
N PHE A 132 -8.78 3.57 2.80
CA PHE A 132 -7.35 3.64 3.09
C PHE A 132 -6.57 3.17 1.88
N VAL A 133 -5.60 3.97 1.47
CA VAL A 133 -4.86 3.77 0.22
C VAL A 133 -3.37 3.86 0.49
N THR A 134 -2.59 2.93 -0.07
CA THR A 134 -1.13 2.86 0.05
C THR A 134 -0.49 2.73 -1.32
N GLY A 135 0.71 3.29 -1.46
CA GLY A 135 1.49 3.35 -2.71
C GLY A 135 2.81 4.08 -2.49
N VAL A 136 3.65 4.15 -3.52
CA VAL A 136 5.02 4.70 -3.44
C VAL A 136 5.10 6.15 -3.95
N SER A 137 4.44 6.44 -5.06
CA SER A 137 4.55 7.69 -5.81
C SER A 137 3.37 8.64 -5.55
N PRO A 138 3.60 9.85 -5.02
CA PRO A 138 2.55 10.86 -4.84
C PRO A 138 2.11 11.50 -6.17
N VAL A 139 2.88 11.34 -7.25
CA VAL A 139 2.67 11.99 -8.56
C VAL A 139 1.32 11.63 -9.17
N THR A 140 0.80 10.45 -8.85
CA THR A 140 -0.49 9.93 -9.33
C THR A 140 -1.68 10.64 -8.71
N MET A 141 -1.55 11.16 -7.48
CA MET A 141 -2.64 11.91 -6.86
C MET A 141 -2.93 13.15 -7.69
N ASP A 142 -1.94 13.93 -8.15
CA ASP A 142 -2.19 15.17 -8.88
C ASP A 142 -2.90 14.95 -10.23
N ASP A 143 -2.56 13.92 -11.01
CA ASP A 143 -3.30 13.58 -12.24
C ASP A 143 -4.67 12.93 -11.98
N LEU A 144 -4.84 12.26 -10.82
CA LEU A 144 -6.13 11.75 -10.32
C LEU A 144 -6.89 12.78 -9.46
N THR A 145 -6.33 13.96 -9.14
CA THR A 145 -6.78 14.79 -7.98
C THR A 145 -8.06 15.55 -8.24
N SER A 146 -8.43 15.80 -9.49
CA SER A 146 -9.79 16.28 -9.74
C SER A 146 -10.84 15.24 -9.30
N GLY A 147 -10.48 13.94 -9.31
CA GLY A 147 -11.34 12.83 -8.95
C GLY A 147 -11.23 12.32 -7.51
N PHE A 148 -10.15 12.60 -6.76
CA PHE A 148 -9.96 12.07 -5.40
C PHE A 148 -9.43 13.07 -4.35
N ASN A 149 -9.81 14.34 -4.45
CA ASN A 149 -9.47 15.40 -3.48
C ASN A 149 -10.09 15.26 -2.05
N ILE A 150 -10.57 14.08 -1.67
CA ILE A 150 -11.13 13.79 -0.34
C ILE A 150 -10.12 13.10 0.59
N GLY A 151 -8.96 12.70 0.06
CA GLY A 151 -7.91 12.03 0.81
C GLY A 151 -7.10 12.98 1.68
N THR A 152 -6.74 12.53 2.88
CA THR A 152 -5.69 13.19 3.70
C THR A 152 -4.37 12.45 3.47
N ASN A 153 -3.37 13.13 2.93
CA ASN A 153 -2.04 12.55 2.73
C ASN A 153 -1.28 12.50 4.07
N TYR A 154 -0.91 11.29 4.51
CA TYR A 154 -0.17 11.07 5.75
C TYR A 154 1.32 10.77 5.56
N SER A 155 1.81 10.62 4.32
CA SER A 155 3.17 10.14 4.03
C SER A 155 4.27 10.99 4.67
N LEU A 156 4.09 12.32 4.71
CA LEU A 156 5.02 13.27 5.33
C LEU A 156 4.56 13.75 6.71
N SER A 157 3.55 13.10 7.29
CA SER A 157 2.99 13.50 8.58
C SER A 157 3.97 13.16 9.72
N PRO A 158 4.31 14.11 10.60
CA PRO A 158 5.18 13.85 11.75
C PRO A 158 4.65 12.82 12.75
N LYS A 159 3.34 12.50 12.66
CA LYS A 159 2.69 11.45 13.46
C LYS A 159 3.05 10.04 12.99
N PHE A 160 3.39 9.91 11.71
CA PHE A 160 3.66 8.64 11.04
C PHE A 160 5.13 8.47 10.66
N ASN A 161 6.00 9.45 10.96
CA ASN A 161 7.42 9.41 10.63
C ASN A 161 8.05 8.04 11.01
N GLU A 162 7.88 7.62 12.27
CA GLU A 162 8.46 6.38 12.83
C GLU A 162 7.75 5.07 12.43
N MET A 163 6.74 5.13 11.56
CA MET A 163 6.09 3.95 10.98
C MET A 163 6.74 3.46 9.68
N ALA A 164 7.44 4.35 8.97
CA ALA A 164 8.02 4.02 7.66
C ALA A 164 9.30 3.18 7.73
N ALA A 165 9.95 3.12 8.90
CA ALA A 165 11.26 2.52 9.08
C ALA A 165 11.52 2.15 10.57
N PHE A 166 12.72 1.65 10.88
CA PHE A 166 13.07 1.29 12.26
C PHE A 166 13.69 2.48 13.00
N THR A 167 13.23 2.73 14.23
CA THR A 167 13.94 3.60 15.16
C THR A 167 15.14 2.86 15.75
N GLU A 168 16.16 3.56 16.23
CA GLU A 168 17.31 2.91 16.90
C GLU A 168 16.85 1.98 18.04
N GLU A 169 15.83 2.39 18.80
CA GLU A 169 15.23 1.54 19.85
C GLU A 169 14.69 0.22 19.31
N LYS A 170 14.00 0.23 18.16
CA LYS A 170 13.50 -0.99 17.52
C LYS A 170 14.64 -1.88 17.03
N VAL A 171 15.71 -1.29 16.45
CA VAL A 171 16.89 -2.04 16.01
C VAL A 171 17.59 -2.68 17.20
N ARG A 172 17.80 -1.93 18.29
CA ARG A 172 18.40 -2.45 19.54
C ARG A 172 17.60 -3.63 20.10
N LYS A 173 16.28 -3.48 20.24
CA LYS A 173 15.41 -4.58 20.71
C LYS A 173 15.52 -5.83 19.84
N MET A 174 15.64 -5.67 18.53
CA MET A 174 15.81 -6.78 17.60
C MET A 174 17.17 -7.47 17.77
N LEU A 175 18.25 -6.69 17.90
CA LEU A 175 19.61 -7.22 18.16
C LEU A 175 19.69 -7.91 19.53
N ASP A 176 19.11 -7.32 20.56
CA ASP A 176 19.05 -7.90 21.91
C ASP A 176 18.28 -9.23 21.90
N TYR A 177 17.17 -9.29 21.15
CA TYR A 177 16.43 -10.53 20.97
C TYR A 177 17.29 -11.62 20.30
N TYR A 178 17.93 -11.33 19.17
CA TYR A 178 18.74 -12.33 18.47
C TYR A 178 19.99 -12.75 19.26
N SER A 179 20.69 -11.81 19.89
CA SER A 179 21.86 -12.12 20.73
C SER A 179 21.51 -12.95 21.97
N SER A 180 20.25 -12.92 22.43
CA SER A 180 19.79 -13.79 23.52
C SER A 180 19.63 -15.26 23.13
N VAL A 181 19.54 -15.56 21.83
CA VAL A 181 19.31 -16.92 21.29
C VAL A 181 20.38 -17.39 20.31
N LEU A 182 21.29 -16.52 19.88
CA LEU A 182 22.38 -16.79 18.94
C LEU A 182 23.72 -16.29 19.51
N PRO A 183 24.85 -16.94 19.18
CA PRO A 183 26.17 -16.60 19.72
C PRO A 183 26.81 -15.41 18.99
N PHE A 184 26.24 -14.21 19.17
CA PHE A 184 26.80 -13.00 18.58
C PHE A 184 28.21 -12.69 19.11
N ASN A 185 29.17 -12.44 18.22
CA ASN A 185 30.53 -12.03 18.57
C ASN A 185 30.63 -10.57 19.03
N HIS A 186 29.61 -9.76 18.75
CA HIS A 186 29.58 -8.32 19.02
C HIS A 186 28.40 -7.94 19.90
N THR A 187 28.58 -6.92 20.73
CA THR A 187 27.52 -6.30 21.52
C THR A 187 26.55 -5.52 20.64
N THR A 188 25.33 -5.31 21.13
CA THR A 188 24.33 -4.45 20.48
C THR A 188 24.89 -3.05 20.19
N ASP A 189 25.68 -2.47 21.10
CA ASP A 189 26.29 -1.15 20.89
C ASP A 189 27.33 -1.13 19.75
N GLU A 190 28.15 -2.18 19.64
CA GLU A 190 29.11 -2.33 18.54
C GLU A 190 28.41 -2.45 17.19
N LEU A 191 27.37 -3.30 17.12
CA LEU A 191 26.59 -3.48 15.89
C LEU A 191 25.84 -2.21 15.49
N ILE A 192 25.24 -1.49 16.45
CA ILE A 192 24.62 -0.18 16.18
C ILE A 192 25.65 0.82 15.66
N LYS A 193 26.84 0.89 16.27
CA LYS A 193 27.91 1.80 15.84
C LYS A 193 28.36 1.51 14.40
N VAL A 194 28.38 0.25 14.00
CA VAL A 194 28.71 -0.19 12.64
C VAL A 194 27.59 0.17 11.65
N MET A 195 26.32 -0.06 12.01
CA MET A 195 25.17 0.19 11.14
C MET A 195 24.84 1.68 10.96
N LYS A 196 25.01 2.48 12.01
CA LYS A 196 24.53 3.87 12.09
C LYS A 196 25.00 4.77 10.93
N PRO A 197 26.29 4.78 10.53
CA PRO A 197 26.74 5.61 9.41
C PRO A 197 26.08 5.26 8.07
N TRP A 198 25.64 4.02 7.91
CA TRP A 198 25.10 3.50 6.66
C TRP A 198 23.58 3.62 6.59
N TYR A 199 22.88 3.38 7.70
CA TYR A 199 21.43 3.13 7.66
C TYR A 199 20.59 4.24 8.32
N ASP A 200 21.14 5.03 9.23
CA ASP A 200 20.42 5.96 10.14
C ASP A 200 20.28 7.40 9.60
N ASN A 201 19.90 7.55 8.33
CA ASN A 201 19.82 8.87 7.67
C ASN A 201 18.44 9.22 7.11
N TYR A 202 17.40 8.45 7.47
CA TYR A 202 16.06 8.68 6.95
C TYR A 202 15.21 9.50 7.92
N CYS A 203 14.66 10.60 7.43
CA CYS A 203 13.60 11.36 8.08
C CYS A 203 12.67 11.92 7.02
N PHE A 204 11.39 11.52 7.03
CA PHE A 204 10.45 11.87 5.98
C PHE A 204 9.62 13.12 6.32
N ALA A 205 9.44 13.41 7.61
CA ALA A 205 8.70 14.60 8.04
C ALA A 205 9.65 15.75 8.40
N GLU A 206 9.56 16.88 7.71
CA GLU A 206 10.43 18.06 7.96
C GLU A 206 10.40 18.53 9.43
N LYS A 207 9.23 18.47 10.09
CA LYS A 207 9.09 18.85 11.51
C LYS A 207 9.84 17.91 12.48
N ARG A 208 10.41 16.81 11.97
CA ARG A 208 11.22 15.83 12.71
C ARG A 208 12.72 15.93 12.38
N TYR A 209 13.13 16.82 11.46
CA TYR A 209 14.55 17.05 11.20
C TYR A 209 15.29 17.44 12.48
N GLY A 210 16.47 16.84 12.67
CA GLY A 210 17.29 17.00 13.89
C GLY A 210 16.74 16.30 15.14
N LYS A 211 15.68 15.48 15.02
CA LYS A 211 15.11 14.69 16.12
C LYS A 211 15.32 13.19 15.88
N THR A 212 14.26 12.46 15.55
CA THR A 212 14.30 11.02 15.32
C THR A 212 14.71 10.75 13.87
N THR A 213 15.91 10.21 13.68
CA THR A 213 16.31 9.53 12.44
C THR A 213 15.85 8.08 12.49
N MET A 214 15.78 7.46 11.31
CA MET A 214 15.37 6.08 11.17
C MET A 214 16.37 5.31 10.32
N TYR A 215 16.48 4.04 10.69
CA TYR A 215 17.24 3.02 10.00
C TYR A 215 16.38 2.42 8.88
N ASN A 216 16.92 2.38 7.66
CA ASN A 216 16.30 1.62 6.57
C ASN A 216 16.10 0.16 7.00
N SER A 217 14.84 -0.28 7.03
CA SER A 217 14.48 -1.60 7.58
C SER A 217 15.06 -2.74 6.76
N VAL A 218 15.11 -2.63 5.43
CA VAL A 218 15.65 -3.68 4.57
C VAL A 218 17.16 -3.78 4.76
N MET A 219 17.87 -2.66 4.86
CA MET A 219 19.32 -2.66 5.12
C MET A 219 19.66 -3.29 6.48
N VAL A 220 18.90 -2.98 7.53
CA VAL A 220 19.09 -3.60 8.86
C VAL A 220 18.83 -5.10 8.81
N LEU A 221 17.73 -5.53 8.18
CA LEU A 221 17.39 -6.96 8.09
C LEU A 221 18.43 -7.72 7.26
N ASN A 222 18.90 -7.14 6.16
CA ASN A 222 19.97 -7.71 5.34
C ASN A 222 21.28 -7.81 6.12
N PHE A 223 21.65 -6.76 6.86
CA PHE A 223 22.83 -6.79 7.73
C PHE A 223 22.75 -7.93 8.75
N ILE A 224 21.62 -8.08 9.45
CA ILE A 224 21.45 -9.14 10.45
C ILE A 224 21.51 -10.53 9.81
N SER A 225 20.88 -10.73 8.65
CA SER A 225 20.96 -12.01 7.92
C SER A 225 22.41 -12.34 7.56
N ASN A 226 23.11 -11.41 6.91
CA ASN A 226 24.50 -11.62 6.50
C ASN A 226 25.43 -11.79 7.69
N TYR A 227 25.17 -11.10 8.81
CA TYR A 227 25.94 -11.26 10.04
C TYR A 227 25.80 -12.68 10.60
N ILE A 228 24.59 -13.23 10.61
CA ILE A 228 24.31 -14.60 11.05
C ILE A 228 24.94 -15.62 10.09
N ASP A 229 24.82 -15.40 8.77
CA ASP A 229 25.35 -16.30 7.75
C ASP A 229 26.88 -16.27 7.68
N ASN A 230 27.51 -15.16 8.06
CA ASN A 230 28.96 -14.96 8.12
C ASN A 230 29.54 -15.33 9.50
N GLU A 231 29.02 -16.39 10.13
CA GLU A 231 29.49 -16.90 11.42
C GLU A 231 29.60 -15.82 12.52
N TYR A 232 28.66 -14.86 12.52
CA TYR A 232 28.59 -13.76 13.49
C TYR A 232 29.76 -12.76 13.39
N ASP A 233 30.36 -12.64 12.21
CA ASP A 233 31.31 -11.57 11.88
C ASP A 233 30.66 -10.49 11.03
N ILE A 234 31.14 -9.25 11.19
CA ILE A 234 30.62 -8.08 10.48
C ILE A 234 30.72 -8.33 8.95
N PRO A 235 29.61 -8.21 8.20
CA PRO A 235 29.63 -8.42 6.75
C PRO A 235 30.55 -7.44 6.02
N ASP A 236 31.27 -7.93 5.01
CA ASP A 236 32.09 -7.08 4.13
C ASP A 236 31.23 -6.12 3.29
N SER A 237 30.04 -6.57 2.87
CA SER A 237 29.07 -5.74 2.16
C SER A 237 28.01 -5.21 3.12
N MET A 238 28.07 -3.90 3.35
CA MET A 238 27.10 -3.18 4.16
C MET A 238 25.83 -2.79 3.40
N VAL A 239 25.78 -2.99 2.08
CA VAL A 239 24.67 -2.52 1.23
C VAL A 239 23.94 -3.69 0.58
N GLU A 240 22.62 -3.64 0.60
CA GLU A 240 21.76 -4.58 -0.10
C GLU A 240 21.62 -4.13 -1.57
N THR A 241 21.80 -5.07 -2.50
CA THR A 241 21.94 -4.77 -3.94
C THR A 241 20.65 -4.25 -4.57
N ASN A 242 19.47 -4.67 -4.08
CA ASN A 242 18.17 -4.20 -4.56
C ASN A 242 17.81 -2.79 -4.03
N ILE A 243 18.58 -2.22 -3.11
CA ILE A 243 18.44 -0.83 -2.63
C ILE A 243 19.41 0.11 -3.35
N ARG A 244 20.21 -0.38 -4.31
CA ARG A 244 21.00 0.51 -5.17
C ARG A 244 20.04 1.40 -5.96
N ILE A 245 20.04 2.66 -5.59
CA ILE A 245 19.54 3.76 -6.42
C ILE A 245 20.59 3.92 -7.52
N ASP A 246 20.24 3.54 -8.75
CA ASP A 246 20.98 3.90 -9.95
C ASP A 246 20.71 5.36 -10.37
#